data_AF-A0A3D1VKS1-F1
#
_entry.id   AF-A0A3D1VKS1-F1
#
_cell.length_a   1.000
_cell.length_b   1.000
_cell.length_c   1.000
_cell.angle_alpha   90.00
_cell.angle_beta   90.00
_cell.angle_gamma   90.00
#
_symmetry.space_group_name_H-M   'P 1'
#
loop_
_entity.id
_entity.type
_entity.pdbx_description
1 polymer ?
#
loop_
_entity_poly.entity_id
_entity_poly.type
_entity_poly.pdbx_seq_one_letter_code
_entity_poly.pdbx_strand_id
1 'polypeptide(L)'
;NWSGVDNITLIYPNFITNLSVETHYVKDKTTHVTGDFLNSIIVQKNLQYRGEYPTSEEMNRKKCYAAYTGGDFPKQIVKNNRATNDTKLLILRDSFACGVTPFLSVAVAETHVLDLRYLPENFSVQDYINEINPDAVLCLFSETNLVELSQ
;
A
#
# COMPACT_ATOMS: atom_id res chain seq x y z
N ASN A 1 -4.36 9.62 29.20
CA ASN A 1 -5.39 9.48 28.15
C ASN A 1 -4.96 10.25 26.92
N TRP A 2 -4.28 9.57 25.99
CA TRP A 2 -3.87 10.10 24.68
C TRP A 2 -5.06 9.94 23.72
N SER A 3 -5.79 11.04 23.46
CA SER A 3 -6.94 11.05 22.56
C SER A 3 -6.46 11.24 21.12
N GLY A 4 -5.93 10.16 20.53
CA GLY A 4 -5.37 10.03 19.16
C GLY A 4 -6.06 10.80 18.04
N VAL A 5 -5.80 12.10 17.98
CA VAL A 5 -5.76 12.85 16.73
C VAL A 5 -4.29 12.94 16.38
N ASP A 6 -3.76 11.91 15.74
CA ASP A 6 -2.46 12.10 15.09
C ASP A 6 -2.70 13.08 13.95
N ASN A 7 -2.20 14.30 14.11
CA ASN A 7 -2.03 15.22 13.00
C ASN A 7 -1.10 14.51 12.01
N ILE A 8 -1.67 13.96 10.93
CA ILE A 8 -0.86 13.38 9.88
C ILE A 8 -0.34 14.51 9.00
N THR A 9 0.98 14.69 9.00
CA THR A 9 1.63 15.47 7.94
C THR A 9 1.71 14.58 6.71
N LEU A 10 1.05 14.99 5.64
CA LEU A 10 1.24 14.32 4.35
C LEU A 10 2.65 14.58 3.85
N ILE A 11 3.38 13.50 3.62
CA ILE A 11 4.66 13.51 2.94
C ILE A 11 4.37 13.03 1.52
N TYR A 12 4.86 13.77 0.54
CA TYR A 12 4.72 13.40 -0.87
C TYR A 12 5.90 14.00 -1.64
N PRO A 13 6.27 13.41 -2.80
CA PRO A 13 7.35 13.92 -3.63
C PRO A 13 7.17 15.40 -4.01
N ASN A 14 8.24 16.18 -3.95
CA ASN A 14 8.27 17.57 -4.41
C ASN A 14 8.62 17.70 -5.91
N PHE A 15 8.55 16.60 -6.66
CA PHE A 15 8.82 16.51 -8.09
C PHE A 15 7.65 15.87 -8.83
N ILE A 16 7.65 16.02 -10.16
CA ILE A 16 6.56 15.52 -11.02
C ILE A 16 6.53 14.00 -11.00
N THR A 17 5.35 13.45 -10.70
CA THR A 17 5.06 12.01 -10.68
C THR A 17 3.92 11.68 -11.63
N ASN A 18 3.88 10.44 -12.11
CA ASN A 18 2.71 9.90 -12.81
C ASN A 18 2.68 8.39 -12.59
N LEU A 19 1.68 7.93 -11.84
CA LEU A 19 1.54 6.54 -11.44
C LEU A 19 0.19 6.00 -11.90
N SER A 20 0.19 4.78 -12.43
CA SER A 20 -1.02 4.00 -12.67
C SER A 20 -1.14 2.94 -11.58
N VAL A 21 -2.23 2.99 -10.82
CA VAL A 21 -2.49 2.11 -9.68
C VAL A 21 -3.66 1.21 -10.00
N GLU A 22 -3.41 -0.10 -10.02
CA GLU A 22 -4.42 -1.15 -10.04
C GLU A 22 -4.56 -1.73 -8.64
N THR A 23 -5.80 -1.83 -8.15
CA THR A 23 -6.10 -2.37 -6.81
C THR A 23 -7.12 -3.47 -6.92
N HIS A 24 -6.77 -4.65 -6.43
CA HIS A 24 -7.66 -5.80 -6.33
C HIS A 24 -8.21 -5.88 -4.91
N TYR A 25 -9.51 -6.08 -4.80
CA TYR A 25 -10.22 -6.22 -3.53
C TYR A 25 -10.56 -7.70 -3.29
N VAL A 26 -10.78 -8.07 -2.03
CA VAL A 26 -11.17 -9.44 -1.62
C VAL A 26 -12.43 -9.95 -2.34
N LYS A 27 -13.32 -9.06 -2.81
CA LYS A 27 -14.56 -9.41 -3.53
C LYS A 27 -14.39 -9.41 -5.06
N ASP A 28 -13.21 -9.74 -5.55
CA ASP A 28 -12.83 -9.76 -6.99
C ASP A 28 -13.10 -8.47 -7.76
N LYS A 29 -13.34 -7.37 -7.05
CA LYS A 29 -13.42 -6.04 -7.65
C LYS A 29 -12.02 -5.57 -7.94
N THR A 30 -11.81 -4.98 -9.11
CA THR A 30 -10.57 -4.28 -9.46
C THR A 30 -10.88 -2.81 -9.75
N THR A 31 -9.99 -1.91 -9.35
CA THR A 31 -10.06 -0.48 -9.68
C THR A 31 -8.76 0.01 -10.26
N HIS A 32 -8.85 0.97 -11.17
CA HIS A 32 -7.71 1.60 -11.81
C HIS A 32 -7.77 3.11 -11.62
N VAL A 33 -6.66 3.71 -11.22
CA VAL A 33 -6.48 5.16 -11.12
C VAL A 33 -5.15 5.53 -11.77
N THR A 34 -5.09 6.67 -12.43
CA THR A 34 -3.84 7.22 -12.96
C THR A 34 -3.76 8.70 -12.66
N GLY A 35 -2.59 9.17 -12.22
CA GLY A 35 -2.38 10.57 -11.88
C GLY A 35 -1.02 10.82 -11.25
N ASP A 36 -0.77 12.04 -10.82
CA ASP A 36 0.34 12.33 -9.91
C ASP A 36 0.17 11.58 -8.57
N PHE A 37 1.18 11.67 -7.71
CA PHE A 37 1.19 11.00 -6.41
C PHE A 37 -0.06 11.32 -5.56
N LEU A 38 -0.49 12.58 -5.51
CA LEU A 38 -1.65 12.98 -4.71
C LEU A 38 -2.96 12.44 -5.27
N ASN A 39 -3.07 12.33 -6.60
CA ASN A 39 -4.30 11.91 -7.27
C ASN A 39 -4.38 10.39 -7.52
N SER A 40 -3.26 9.66 -7.44
CA SER A 40 -3.21 8.21 -7.67
C SER A 40 -2.93 7.38 -6.42
N ILE A 41 -2.11 7.88 -5.48
CA ILE A 41 -1.75 7.16 -4.25
C ILE A 41 -2.60 7.61 -3.07
N ILE A 42 -2.82 8.92 -2.94
CA ILE A 42 -3.50 9.46 -1.76
C ILE A 42 -5.01 9.31 -1.89
N VAL A 43 -5.58 8.49 -1.00
CA VAL A 43 -7.02 8.28 -0.92
C VAL A 43 -7.63 9.39 -0.06
N GLN A 44 -7.98 10.50 -0.70
CA GLN A 44 -8.44 11.73 -0.03
C GLN A 44 -9.62 11.53 0.92
N LYS A 45 -10.53 10.59 0.63
CA LYS A 45 -11.65 10.25 1.55
C LYS A 45 -11.18 9.75 2.92
N ASN A 46 -9.97 9.19 3.00
CA ASN A 46 -9.38 8.72 4.26
C ASN A 46 -8.72 9.88 5.05
N LEU A 47 -8.62 11.07 4.46
CA LEU A 47 -8.15 12.30 5.10
C LEU A 47 -9.29 13.20 5.60
N GLN A 48 -10.52 12.98 5.15
CA GLN A 48 -11.64 13.84 5.50
C GLN A 48 -12.24 13.46 6.87
N TYR A 49 -12.17 14.43 7.80
CA TYR A 49 -13.06 14.48 8.95
C TYR A 49 -14.37 15.16 8.56
N ARG A 50 -15.49 14.44 8.63
CA ARG A 50 -16.82 15.00 8.37
C ARG A 50 -17.30 15.74 9.62
N GLY A 51 -16.78 16.95 9.84
CA GLY A 51 -17.38 17.99 10.70
C GLY A 51 -17.43 17.76 12.21
N GLU A 52 -17.33 16.52 12.70
CA GLU A 52 -17.34 16.17 14.12
C GLU A 52 -16.04 15.44 14.49
N TYR A 53 -15.52 15.69 15.70
CA TYR A 53 -14.42 14.91 16.24
C TYR A 53 -14.85 13.43 16.27
N PRO A 54 -13.99 12.51 15.81
CA PRO A 54 -14.31 11.09 15.83
C PRO A 54 -14.55 10.63 17.26
N THR A 55 -15.45 9.68 17.43
CA THR A 55 -15.45 8.85 18.64
C THR A 55 -14.13 8.08 18.73
N SER A 56 -13.71 7.72 19.95
CA SER A 56 -12.52 6.87 20.16
C SER A 56 -12.59 5.54 19.39
N GLU A 57 -13.80 5.05 19.14
CA GLU A 57 -14.05 3.85 18.33
C GLU A 57 -13.83 4.10 16.83
N GLU A 58 -14.26 5.25 16.31
CA GLU A 58 -13.96 5.67 14.93
C GLU A 58 -12.48 6.00 14.73
N MET A 59 -11.80 6.53 15.75
CA MET A 59 -10.34 6.72 15.75
C MET A 59 -9.60 5.40 15.65
N ASN A 60 -9.99 4.39 16.44
CA ASN A 60 -9.40 3.06 16.37
C ASN A 60 -9.69 2.34 15.03
N ARG A 61 -10.78 2.71 14.35
CA ARG A 61 -11.15 2.16 13.04
C ARG A 61 -10.51 2.91 11.86
N LYS A 62 -10.26 4.21 11.98
CA LYS A 62 -9.64 5.04 10.93
C LYS A 62 -8.13 5.07 11.07
N LYS A 63 -7.49 4.17 10.32
CA LYS A 63 -6.04 4.08 10.27
C LYS A 63 -5.50 5.14 9.32
N CYS A 64 -4.88 6.22 9.83
CA CYS A 64 -4.40 7.35 9.01
C CYS A 64 -3.43 6.92 7.90
N TYR A 65 -2.69 5.81 8.09
CA TYR A 65 -1.85 5.24 7.03
C TYR A 65 -2.65 4.86 5.77
N ALA A 66 -3.94 4.55 5.90
CA ALA A 66 -4.78 4.15 4.76
C ALA A 66 -5.03 5.32 3.80
N ALA A 67 -4.68 6.56 4.20
CA ALA A 67 -4.55 7.65 3.25
C ALA A 67 -3.53 7.32 2.15
N TYR A 68 -2.46 6.59 2.47
CA TYR A 68 -1.52 6.05 1.50
C TYR A 68 -1.99 4.70 0.99
N THR A 69 -2.07 4.56 -0.33
CA THR A 69 -2.47 3.32 -1.05
C THR A 69 -3.90 2.84 -0.84
N GLY A 70 -4.64 3.39 0.13
CA GLY A 70 -6.06 3.10 0.36
C GLY A 70 -6.35 2.04 1.41
N GLY A 71 -5.32 1.38 1.94
CA GLY A 71 -5.40 0.38 3.02
C GLY A 71 -4.78 -0.96 2.65
N ASP A 72 -5.25 -2.00 3.34
CA ASP A 72 -4.73 -3.35 3.26
C ASP A 72 -5.52 -4.11 2.18
N PHE A 73 -4.93 -4.28 0.99
CA PHE A 73 -5.55 -4.98 -0.14
C PHE A 73 -4.80 -6.27 -0.45
N PRO A 74 -5.48 -7.34 -0.92
CA PRO A 74 -4.81 -8.58 -1.30
C PRO A 74 -3.71 -8.36 -2.33
N LYS A 75 -3.98 -7.51 -3.33
CA LYS A 75 -3.01 -7.17 -4.37
C LYS A 75 -3.15 -5.72 -4.84
N GLN A 76 -2.04 -5.03 -4.99
CA GLN A 76 -1.94 -3.78 -5.73
C GLN A 76 -0.78 -3.84 -6.72
N ILE A 77 -0.94 -3.13 -7.83
CA ILE A 77 0.11 -2.96 -8.85
C ILE A 77 0.24 -1.46 -9.10
N VAL A 78 1.44 -0.93 -8.95
CA VAL A 78 1.77 0.48 -9.19
C VAL A 78 2.78 0.54 -10.31
N LYS A 79 2.41 1.15 -11.43
CA LYS A 79 3.29 1.43 -12.56
C LYS A 79 3.72 2.88 -12.53
N ASN A 80 5.02 3.13 -12.58
CA ASN A 80 5.58 4.46 -12.68
C ASN A 80 5.80 4.84 -14.13
N ASN A 81 4.88 5.63 -14.69
CA ASN A 81 4.90 6.01 -16.10
C ASN A 81 6.03 7.00 -16.42
N ARG A 82 6.83 7.40 -15.44
CA ARG A 82 8.00 8.27 -15.58
C ARG A 82 9.33 7.56 -15.26
N ALA A 83 9.30 6.26 -14.99
CA ALA A 83 10.52 5.52 -14.70
C ALA A 83 11.49 5.56 -15.89
N THR A 84 12.78 5.69 -15.58
CA THR A 84 13.89 5.61 -16.56
C THR A 84 14.67 4.30 -16.42
N ASN A 85 14.12 3.37 -15.65
CA ASN A 85 14.59 1.99 -15.47
C ASN A 85 13.43 1.04 -15.82
N ASP A 86 13.70 -0.25 -15.78
CA ASP A 86 12.76 -1.35 -15.97
C ASP A 86 12.57 -2.17 -14.69
N THR A 87 13.06 -1.67 -13.55
CA THR A 87 13.08 -2.40 -12.28
C THR A 87 11.67 -2.75 -11.81
N LYS A 88 11.46 -4.01 -11.48
CA LYS A 88 10.23 -4.56 -10.92
C LYS A 88 10.45 -5.04 -9.50
N LEU A 89 9.63 -4.52 -8.59
CA LEU A 89 9.69 -4.84 -7.17
C LEU A 89 8.43 -5.60 -6.74
N LEU A 90 8.59 -6.67 -5.96
CA LEU A 90 7.50 -7.26 -5.19
C LEU A 90 7.63 -6.87 -3.71
N ILE A 91 6.56 -6.35 -3.11
CA ILE A 91 6.48 -6.07 -1.68
C ILE A 91 5.46 -7.01 -1.05
N LEU A 92 5.92 -7.80 -0.07
CA LEU A 92 5.06 -8.51 0.87
C LEU A 92 4.96 -7.65 2.13
N ARG A 93 3.76 -7.23 2.53
CA ARG A 93 3.61 -6.29 3.64
C ARG A 93 2.46 -6.57 4.59
N ASP A 94 2.54 -5.94 5.76
CA ASP A 94 1.40 -5.62 6.60
C ASP A 94 0.98 -4.14 6.48
N SER A 95 0.08 -3.72 7.37
CA SER A 95 -0.44 -2.36 7.43
C SER A 95 0.63 -1.28 7.64
N PHE A 96 1.74 -1.58 8.30
CA PHE A 96 2.80 -0.59 8.59
C PHE A 96 3.44 -0.06 7.30
N ALA A 97 3.65 -0.94 6.32
CA ALA A 97 4.32 -0.55 5.10
C ALA A 97 3.43 0.23 4.12
N CYS A 98 2.14 0.43 4.42
CA CYS A 98 1.25 1.26 3.58
C CYS A 98 1.80 2.67 3.35
N GLY A 99 2.45 3.26 4.36
CA GLY A 99 3.07 4.57 4.24
C GLY A 99 4.38 4.59 3.44
N VAL A 100 5.11 3.46 3.38
CA VAL A 100 6.44 3.38 2.74
C VAL A 100 6.33 2.96 1.28
N THR A 101 5.42 2.04 0.95
CA THR A 101 5.25 1.47 -0.39
C THR A 101 5.19 2.51 -1.50
N PRO A 102 4.41 3.60 -1.41
CA PRO A 102 4.33 4.58 -2.49
C PRO A 102 5.66 5.22 -2.87
N PHE A 103 6.53 5.45 -1.89
CA PHE A 103 7.82 6.10 -2.14
C PHE A 103 8.78 5.15 -2.86
N LEU A 104 8.73 3.86 -2.53
CA LEU A 104 9.44 2.83 -3.30
C LEU A 104 8.91 2.75 -4.74
N SER A 105 7.59 2.84 -4.92
CA SER A 105 6.98 2.81 -6.26
C SER A 105 7.33 3.99 -7.17
N VAL A 106 7.77 5.12 -6.61
CA VAL A 106 8.26 6.26 -7.39
C VAL A 106 9.70 6.03 -7.89
N ALA A 107 10.47 5.13 -7.28
CA ALA A 107 11.87 4.86 -7.63
C ALA A 107 12.04 3.78 -8.72
N VAL A 108 11.07 2.88 -8.86
CA VAL A 108 11.11 1.73 -9.78
C VAL A 108 10.04 1.83 -10.86
N ALA A 109 10.13 1.01 -11.90
CA ALA A 109 9.17 0.99 -13.02
C ALA A 109 7.83 0.36 -12.63
N GLU A 110 7.86 -0.74 -11.90
CA GLU A 110 6.66 -1.47 -11.51
C GLU A 110 6.80 -2.02 -10.09
N THR A 111 5.79 -1.80 -9.25
CA THR A 111 5.72 -2.36 -7.90
C THR A 111 4.46 -3.20 -7.77
N HIS A 112 4.63 -4.47 -7.46
CA HIS A 112 3.57 -5.35 -7.03
C HIS A 112 3.57 -5.41 -5.51
N VAL A 113 2.39 -5.43 -4.91
CA VAL A 113 2.20 -5.43 -3.46
C VAL A 113 1.22 -6.53 -3.12
N LEU A 114 1.59 -7.40 -2.18
CA LEU A 114 0.71 -8.43 -1.64
C LEU A 114 0.58 -8.25 -0.12
N ASP A 115 -0.66 -8.36 0.36
CA ASP A 115 -0.95 -8.52 1.78
C ASP A 115 -1.42 -9.96 2.02
N LEU A 116 -0.56 -10.75 2.64
CA LEU A 116 -0.75 -12.19 2.80
C LEU A 116 -2.02 -12.53 3.59
N ARG A 117 -2.53 -11.61 4.42
CA ARG A 117 -3.74 -11.81 5.23
C ARG A 117 -5.03 -11.86 4.41
N TYR A 118 -4.99 -11.35 3.18
CA TYR A 118 -6.16 -11.19 2.33
C TYR A 118 -6.08 -11.97 1.01
N LEU A 119 -4.98 -12.67 0.77
CA LEU A 119 -4.83 -13.51 -0.42
C LEU A 119 -5.86 -14.66 -0.41
N PRO A 120 -6.40 -15.04 -1.58
CA PRO A 120 -7.19 -16.26 -1.71
C PRO A 120 -6.43 -17.49 -1.21
N GLU A 121 -7.13 -18.48 -0.64
CA GLU A 121 -6.51 -19.69 -0.09
C GLU A 121 -5.66 -20.47 -1.10
N ASN A 122 -6.03 -20.43 -2.38
CA ASN A 122 -5.34 -21.08 -3.48
C ASN A 122 -4.27 -20.19 -4.15
N PHE A 123 -3.97 -19.02 -3.61
CA PHE A 123 -2.97 -18.12 -4.17
C PHE A 123 -1.56 -18.58 -3.79
N SER A 124 -0.74 -18.89 -4.79
CA SER A 124 0.67 -19.23 -4.60
C SER A 124 1.55 -18.00 -4.82
N VAL A 125 2.20 -17.53 -3.75
CA VAL A 125 3.17 -16.43 -3.84
C VAL A 125 4.36 -16.82 -4.72
N GLN A 126 4.76 -18.10 -4.69
CA GLN A 126 5.84 -18.61 -5.53
C GLN A 126 5.48 -18.54 -7.01
N ASP A 127 4.28 -18.99 -7.39
CA ASP A 127 3.83 -18.94 -8.78
C ASP A 127 3.70 -17.49 -9.25
N TYR A 128 3.23 -16.59 -8.38
CA TYR A 128 3.17 -15.18 -8.69
C TYR A 128 4.54 -14.52 -8.86
N ILE A 129 5.54 -14.89 -8.04
CA ILE A 129 6.93 -14.47 -8.23
C ILE A 129 7.46 -14.95 -9.59
N ASN A 130 7.20 -16.21 -9.94
CA ASN A 130 7.61 -16.75 -11.24
C ASN A 130 6.90 -16.06 -12.41
N GLU A 131 5.62 -15.70 -12.25
CA GLU A 131 4.81 -14.99 -13.25
C GLU A 131 5.37 -13.59 -13.53
N ILE A 132 5.59 -12.81 -12.47
CA ILE A 132 5.99 -11.40 -12.65
C ILE A 132 7.52 -11.26 -12.82
N ASN A 133 8.31 -12.24 -12.38
CA ASN A 133 9.78 -12.23 -12.39
C ASN A 133 10.37 -10.91 -11.88
N PRO A 134 10.20 -10.56 -10.58
CA PRO A 134 10.67 -9.30 -10.04
C PRO A 134 12.19 -9.32 -9.82
N ASP A 135 12.84 -8.16 -9.92
CA ASP A 135 14.28 -8.02 -9.63
C ASP A 135 14.58 -8.15 -8.13
N ALA A 136 13.60 -7.83 -7.28
CA ALA A 136 13.72 -7.95 -5.84
C ALA A 136 12.36 -8.26 -5.19
N VAL A 137 12.43 -8.94 -4.04
CA VAL A 137 11.30 -9.16 -3.13
C VAL A 137 11.64 -8.52 -1.79
N LEU A 138 10.79 -7.60 -1.31
CA LEU A 138 10.92 -6.93 -0.03
C LEU A 138 9.81 -7.39 0.91
N CYS A 139 10.18 -7.93 2.08
CA CYS A 139 9.26 -8.27 3.16
C CYS A 139 9.24 -7.14 4.19
N LEU A 140 8.13 -6.41 4.29
CA LEU A 140 7.96 -5.25 5.17
C LEU A 140 6.87 -5.56 6.21
N PHE A 141 7.28 -6.21 7.30
CA PHE A 141 6.41 -6.58 8.40
C PHE A 141 6.90 -5.95 9.70
N SER A 142 5.97 -5.55 10.56
CA SER A 142 6.26 -5.18 11.94
C SER A 142 6.85 -6.37 12.71
N GLU A 143 7.76 -6.09 13.66
CA GLU A 143 8.44 -7.13 14.46
C GLU A 143 7.45 -8.05 15.19
N THR A 144 6.29 -7.54 15.59
CA THR A 144 5.21 -8.30 16.24
C THR A 144 4.57 -9.35 15.34
N ASN A 145 4.78 -9.28 14.03
CA ASN A 145 4.27 -10.23 13.04
C ASN A 145 5.30 -11.31 12.68
N LEU A 146 6.48 -11.31 13.30
CA LEU A 146 7.44 -12.40 13.18
C LEU A 146 7.01 -13.55 14.09
N VAL A 147 6.76 -14.72 13.51
CA VAL A 147 6.60 -15.96 14.26
C VAL A 147 7.93 -16.70 14.20
N GLU A 148 8.47 -17.04 15.38
CA GLU A 148 9.63 -17.91 15.46
C GLU A 148 9.21 -19.31 15.01
N LEU A 149 9.83 -19.82 13.95
CA LEU A 149 9.68 -21.21 13.56
C LEU A 149 10.48 -22.04 14.57
N SER A 150 9.82 -22.51 15.62
CA SER A 150 10.42 -23.53 16.48
C SER A 150 10.65 -24.79 15.63
N GLN A 151 11.92 -25.14 15.43
CA GLN A 151 12.36 -26.38 14.78
C GLN A 151 11.97 -27.61 15.60
#